data_AF-A0AA39YZI4-F1
#
_entry.id   AF-A0AA39YZI4-F1
#
_cell.length_a   1.000
_cell.length_b   1.000
_cell.length_c   1.000
_cell.angle_alpha   90.00
_cell.angle_beta   90.00
_cell.angle_gamma   90.00
#
_symmetry.space_group_name_H-M   'P 1'
#
loop_
_entity.id
_entity.type
_entity.pdbx_description
1 polymer ?
#
loop_
_entity_poly.entity_id
_entity_poly.type
_entity_poly.pdbx_seq_one_letter_code
_entity_poly.pdbx_strand_id
1 'polypeptide(L)'
;MVTTEDLKTSIKSLISAIEAQPEFAGQHAARKGKIYFMWDFVTNTLRMLEASANNREAKSDVMQRSMFANILFNDTTGKLTMMTGGDTSEFSADVKAKSEDVQKKAGDWAVAEGILSG
;
A
#
# COMPACT_ATOMS: atom_id res chain seq x y z
N MET A 1 18.27 7.93 8.37
CA MET A 1 18.20 6.75 7.48
C MET A 1 16.89 6.05 7.81
N VAL A 2 16.04 5.78 6.81
CA VAL A 2 14.74 5.11 7.04
C VAL A 2 15.00 3.64 7.35
N THR A 3 14.39 3.13 8.43
CA THR A 3 14.50 1.75 8.87
C THR A 3 13.31 0.91 8.41
N THR A 4 13.43 -0.42 8.49
CA THR A 4 12.30 -1.35 8.30
C THR A 4 11.12 -1.01 9.21
N GLU A 5 11.37 -0.59 10.46
CA GLU A 5 10.31 -0.22 11.41
C GLU A 5 9.60 1.10 11.04
N ASP A 6 10.33 2.06 10.44
CA ASP A 6 9.73 3.30 9.93
C ASP A 6 8.76 3.02 8.77
N LEU A 7 9.18 2.17 7.82
CA LEU A 7 8.32 1.74 6.70
C LEU A 7 7.12 0.94 7.22
N LYS A 8 7.35 0.01 8.16
CA LYS A 8 6.29 -0.77 8.81
C LYS A 8 5.25 0.13 9.48
N THR A 9 5.69 1.16 10.20
CA THR A 9 4.81 2.13 10.86
C THR A 9 3.97 2.91 9.85
N SER A 10 4.58 3.33 8.74
CA SER A 10 3.87 4.02 7.67
C SER A 10 2.81 3.12 7.00
N ILE A 11 3.15 1.87 6.68
CA ILE A 11 2.20 0.90 6.10
C ILE A 11 1.03 0.65 7.06
N LYS A 12 1.28 0.49 8.37
CA LYS A 12 0.21 0.34 9.37
C LYS A 12 -0.70 1.57 9.44
N SER A 13 -0.13 2.76 9.36
CA SER A 13 -0.91 4.02 9.32
C SER A 13 -1.83 4.07 8.09
N LEU A 14 -1.32 3.66 6.92
CA LEU A 14 -2.13 3.54 5.71
C LEU A 14 -3.24 2.49 5.85
N ILE A 15 -2.96 1.31 6.41
CA ILE A 15 -3.98 0.27 6.68
C ILE A 15 -5.10 0.85 7.54
N SER A 16 -4.77 1.49 8.66
CA SER A 16 -5.79 2.10 9.54
C SER A 16 -6.61 3.20 8.85
N ALA A 17 -6.02 3.94 7.90
CA ALA A 17 -6.75 4.93 7.11
C ALA A 17 -7.75 4.30 6.14
N ILE A 18 -7.38 3.17 5.53
CA ILE A 18 -8.28 2.41 4.65
C ILE A 18 -9.42 1.82 5.48
N GLU A 19 -9.12 1.29 6.67
CA GLU A 19 -10.12 0.72 7.59
C GLU A 19 -11.14 1.76 8.08
N ALA A 20 -10.74 3.04 8.13
CA ALA A 20 -11.61 4.15 8.50
C ALA A 20 -12.56 4.62 7.38
N GLN A 21 -12.45 4.07 6.16
CA GLN A 21 -13.34 4.42 5.05
C GLN A 21 -14.77 3.93 5.30
N PRO A 22 -15.81 4.72 4.98
CA PRO A 22 -17.21 4.34 5.22
C PRO A 22 -17.61 3.00 4.58
N GLU A 23 -17.08 2.72 3.39
CA GLU A 23 -17.38 1.51 2.63
C GLU A 23 -16.61 0.28 3.13
N PHE A 24 -15.59 0.47 3.97
CA PHE A 24 -14.69 -0.61 4.39
C PHE A 24 -15.45 -1.76 5.06
N ALA A 25 -16.32 -1.47 6.03
CA ALA A 25 -17.03 -2.51 6.77
C ALA A 25 -17.86 -3.42 5.84
N GLY A 26 -18.58 -2.82 4.89
CA GLY A 26 -19.40 -3.57 3.91
C GLY A 26 -18.55 -4.36 2.92
N GLN A 27 -17.50 -3.74 2.37
CA GLN A 27 -16.61 -4.37 1.41
C GLN A 27 -15.76 -5.49 2.04
N HIS A 28 -15.30 -5.30 3.26
CA HIS A 28 -14.53 -6.28 4.02
C HIS A 28 -15.36 -7.51 4.34
N ALA A 29 -16.61 -7.34 4.80
CA ALA A 29 -17.52 -8.46 5.04
C ALA A 29 -17.80 -9.26 3.76
N ALA A 30 -17.97 -8.58 2.62
CA ALA A 30 -18.22 -9.21 1.34
C ALA A 30 -16.95 -9.68 0.61
N ARG A 31 -15.76 -9.36 1.15
CA ARG A 31 -14.44 -9.63 0.56
C ARG A 31 -14.34 -9.19 -0.91
N LYS A 32 -14.91 -8.04 -1.24
CA LYS A 32 -14.96 -7.49 -2.60
C LYS A 32 -15.05 -5.97 -2.60
N GLY A 33 -14.68 -5.36 -3.72
CA GLY A 33 -14.70 -3.91 -3.91
C GLY A 33 -13.32 -3.28 -3.81
N LYS A 34 -13.25 -2.01 -4.20
CA LYS A 34 -12.03 -1.22 -4.39
C LYS A 34 -11.31 -0.93 -3.08
N ILE A 35 -12.04 -0.60 -2.02
CA ILE A 35 -11.48 -0.34 -0.69
C ILE A 35 -10.92 -1.65 -0.09
N TYR A 36 -11.69 -2.75 -0.14
CA TYR A 36 -11.22 -4.05 0.35
C TYR A 36 -10.01 -4.56 -0.42
N PHE A 37 -10.02 -4.45 -1.75
CA PHE A 37 -8.90 -4.86 -2.59
C PHE A 37 -7.61 -4.14 -2.20
N MET A 38 -7.66 -2.81 -2.04
CA MET A 38 -6.49 -2.04 -1.63
C MET A 38 -6.05 -2.34 -0.20
N TRP A 39 -6.99 -2.53 0.74
CA TRP A 39 -6.66 -2.98 2.09
C TRP A 39 -5.91 -4.32 2.09
N ASP A 40 -6.41 -5.32 1.36
CA ASP A 40 -5.76 -6.64 1.29
C ASP A 40 -4.39 -6.54 0.60
N PHE A 41 -4.27 -5.75 -0.48
CA PHE A 41 -3.02 -5.53 -1.17
C PHE A 41 -1.93 -4.91 -0.28
N VAL A 42 -2.28 -3.87 0.49
CA VAL A 42 -1.37 -3.20 1.43
C VAL A 42 -1.06 -4.10 2.62
N THR A 43 -2.05 -4.81 3.16
CA THR A 43 -1.85 -5.76 4.27
C THR A 43 -0.93 -6.92 3.89
N ASN A 44 -1.06 -7.46 2.68
CA ASN A 44 -0.14 -8.48 2.18
C ASN A 44 1.27 -7.91 1.97
N THR A 45 1.40 -6.65 1.57
CA THR A 45 2.71 -5.98 1.47
C THR A 45 3.38 -5.84 2.83
N LEU A 46 2.63 -5.55 3.90
CA LEU A 46 3.14 -5.56 5.27
C LEU A 46 3.67 -6.95 5.67
N ARG A 47 2.90 -8.01 5.41
CA ARG A 47 3.32 -9.39 5.70
C ARG A 47 4.61 -9.76 4.94
N MET A 48 4.73 -9.33 3.68
CA MET A 48 5.94 -9.52 2.90
C MET A 48 7.14 -8.78 3.50
N LEU A 49 6.95 -7.53 3.96
CA LEU A 49 8.02 -6.77 4.64
C LEU A 49 8.51 -7.53 5.87
N GLU A 50 7.60 -8.01 6.71
CA GLU A 50 7.92 -8.76 7.93
C GLU A 50 8.65 -10.09 7.62
N ALA A 51 8.34 -10.73 6.49
CA ALA A 51 8.98 -11.96 6.06
C ALA A 51 10.26 -11.75 5.22
N SER A 52 10.54 -10.52 4.77
CA SER A 52 11.59 -10.25 3.79
C SER A 52 13.02 -10.52 4.29
N ALA A 53 13.25 -10.50 5.61
CA ALA A 53 14.53 -10.76 6.26
C ALA A 53 15.71 -10.07 5.53
N ASN A 54 16.68 -10.83 5.01
CA ASN A 54 17.79 -10.33 4.19
C ASN A 54 17.64 -10.67 2.70
N ASN A 55 16.45 -11.12 2.28
CA ASN A 55 16.18 -11.46 0.88
C ASN A 55 15.98 -10.18 0.06
N ARG A 56 16.96 -9.87 -0.80
CA ARG A 56 16.96 -8.68 -1.66
C ARG A 56 15.77 -8.63 -2.63
N GLU A 57 15.36 -9.77 -3.18
CA GLU A 57 14.23 -9.86 -4.11
C GLU A 57 12.93 -9.53 -3.37
N ALA A 58 12.69 -10.16 -2.22
CA ALA A 58 11.52 -9.88 -1.40
C ALA A 58 11.45 -8.41 -0.96
N LYS A 59 12.59 -7.80 -0.63
CA LYS A 59 12.63 -6.36 -0.29
C LYS A 59 12.35 -5.47 -1.52
N SER A 60 12.88 -5.83 -2.69
CA SER A 60 12.56 -5.14 -3.94
C SER A 60 11.07 -5.19 -4.25
N ASP A 61 10.43 -6.35 -4.06
CA ASP A 61 8.99 -6.50 -4.25
C ASP A 61 8.18 -5.63 -3.29
N VAL A 62 8.57 -5.55 -2.02
CA VAL A 62 7.89 -4.68 -1.05
C VAL A 62 7.97 -3.21 -1.48
N MET A 63 9.14 -2.76 -1.96
CA MET A 63 9.31 -1.41 -2.48
C MET A 63 8.42 -1.17 -3.71
N GLN A 64 8.46 -2.05 -4.70
CA GLN A 64 7.68 -1.91 -5.93
C GLN A 64 6.18 -1.94 -5.66
N ARG A 65 5.72 -2.81 -4.76
CA ARG A 65 4.31 -2.87 -4.33
C ARG A 65 3.89 -1.60 -3.60
N SER A 66 4.76 -1.02 -2.78
CA SER A 66 4.49 0.25 -2.09
C SER A 66 4.32 1.40 -3.08
N MET A 67 5.16 1.46 -4.12
CA MET A 67 5.02 2.43 -5.22
C MET A 67 3.74 2.18 -6.01
N PHE A 68 3.47 0.93 -6.38
CA PHE A 68 2.30 0.56 -7.16
C PHE A 68 1.00 0.83 -6.40
N ALA A 69 0.97 0.63 -5.08
CA ALA A 69 -0.16 0.99 -4.25
C ALA A 69 -0.52 2.47 -4.41
N ASN A 70 0.45 3.38 -4.36
CA ASN A 70 0.19 4.81 -4.53
C ASN A 70 -0.34 5.15 -5.93
N ILE A 71 0.15 4.47 -6.97
CA ILE A 71 -0.40 4.60 -8.34
C ILE A 71 -1.88 4.20 -8.36
N LEU A 72 -2.24 3.09 -7.71
CA LEU A 72 -3.62 2.61 -7.65
C LEU A 72 -4.53 3.53 -6.84
N PHE A 73 -4.06 4.08 -5.71
CA PHE A 73 -4.82 5.06 -4.93
C PHE A 73 -5.10 6.36 -5.70
N ASN A 74 -4.26 6.67 -6.69
CA ASN A 74 -4.37 7.84 -7.56
C ASN A 74 -4.86 7.50 -8.97
N ASP A 75 -5.38 6.29 -9.20
CA ASP A 75 -5.86 5.89 -10.52
C ASP A 75 -7.07 6.71 -10.95
N THR A 76 -6.87 7.55 -11.97
CA THR A 76 -7.94 8.31 -12.66
C THR A 76 -8.35 7.68 -13.98
N THR A 77 -7.70 6.57 -14.38
CA THR A 77 -7.96 5.89 -15.66
C THR A 77 -9.13 4.90 -15.58
N GLY A 78 -9.59 4.59 -14.36
CA GLY A 78 -10.68 3.63 -14.12
C GLY A 78 -10.25 2.17 -14.20
N LYS A 79 -8.95 1.88 -14.36
CA LYS A 79 -8.41 0.51 -14.38
C LYS A 79 -8.66 -0.21 -13.07
N LEU A 80 -8.43 0.47 -11.94
CA LEU A 80 -8.69 -0.11 -10.63
C LEU A 80 -10.18 -0.43 -10.48
N THR A 81 -11.07 0.48 -10.87
CA THR A 81 -12.52 0.25 -10.88
C THR A 81 -12.91 -0.98 -11.71
N MET A 82 -12.33 -1.16 -12.89
CA MET A 82 -12.58 -2.35 -13.72
C MET A 82 -12.08 -3.63 -13.02
N MET A 83 -10.90 -3.60 -12.40
CA MET A 83 -10.35 -4.74 -11.66
C MET A 83 -11.19 -5.11 -10.43
N THR A 84 -11.91 -4.15 -9.87
CA THR A 84 -12.69 -4.30 -8.64
C THR A 84 -14.19 -4.42 -8.91
N GLY A 85 -14.57 -4.91 -10.09
CA GLY A 85 -15.96 -5.25 -10.42
C GLY A 85 -16.87 -4.05 -10.64
N GLY A 86 -16.33 -2.92 -11.09
CA GLY A 86 -17.09 -1.69 -11.34
C GLY A 86 -17.34 -0.84 -10.10
N ASP A 87 -16.67 -1.13 -8.99
CA ASP A 87 -16.78 -0.33 -7.77
C ASP A 87 -16.21 1.09 -7.96
N THR A 88 -17.07 2.09 -7.75
CA THR A 88 -16.80 3.51 -7.89
C THR A 88 -16.49 4.20 -6.56
N SER A 89 -16.24 3.44 -5.48
CA SER A 89 -15.84 4.01 -4.19
C SER A 89 -14.54 4.82 -4.35
N GLU A 90 -14.44 5.95 -3.67
CA GLU A 90 -13.30 6.85 -3.79
C GLU A 90 -12.40 6.83 -2.55
N PHE A 91 -11.10 7.04 -2.77
CA PHE A 91 -10.15 7.14 -1.68
C PHE A 91 -10.15 8.54 -1.08
N SER A 92 -10.24 8.62 0.25
CA SER A 92 -10.16 9.88 0.97
C SER A 92 -8.79 10.54 0.79
N ALA A 93 -8.73 11.86 1.02
CA ALA A 93 -7.46 12.59 0.98
C ALA A 93 -6.43 12.04 1.99
N ASP A 94 -6.89 11.55 3.14
CA ASP A 94 -6.04 10.94 4.17
C ASP A 94 -5.40 9.63 3.69
N VAL A 95 -6.16 8.77 3.00
CA VAL A 95 -5.62 7.54 2.39
C VAL A 95 -4.54 7.87 1.36
N LYS A 96 -4.79 8.87 0.48
CA LYS A 96 -3.84 9.29 -0.54
C LYS A 96 -2.57 9.90 0.07
N ALA A 97 -2.69 10.75 1.08
CA ALA A 97 -1.55 11.32 1.78
C ALA A 97 -0.69 10.24 2.46
N LYS A 98 -1.32 9.23 3.05
CA LYS A 98 -0.61 8.11 3.69
C LYS A 98 0.01 7.15 2.66
N SER A 99 -0.59 6.96 1.49
CA SER A 99 0.03 6.17 0.42
C SER A 99 1.24 6.87 -0.19
N GLU A 100 1.23 8.20 -0.27
CA GLU A 100 2.41 9.00 -0.65
C GLU A 100 3.53 8.89 0.38
N ASP A 101 3.22 8.95 1.69
CA ASP A 101 4.21 8.73 2.76
C ASP A 101 4.83 7.32 2.68
N VAL A 102 4.01 6.28 2.45
CA VAL A 102 4.49 4.91 2.23
C VAL A 102 5.39 4.83 1.01
N GLN A 103 5.01 5.42 -0.13
CA GLN A 103 5.84 5.44 -1.34
C GLN A 103 7.20 6.08 -1.06
N LYS A 104 7.19 7.25 -0.42
CA LYS A 104 8.42 7.99 -0.10
C LYS A 104 9.34 7.17 0.81
N LYS A 105 8.80 6.66 1.92
CA LYS A 105 9.58 5.84 2.86
C LYS A 105 10.07 4.55 2.24
N ALA A 106 9.31 3.92 1.35
CA ALA A 106 9.74 2.72 0.65
C ALA A 106 10.94 3.01 -0.28
N GLY A 107 10.95 4.16 -0.94
CA GLY A 107 12.10 4.62 -1.75
C GLY A 107 13.34 4.87 -0.89
N ASP A 108 13.20 5.67 0.18
CA ASP A 108 14.30 5.98 1.10
C ASP A 108 14.85 4.73 1.80
N TRP A 109 13.96 3.80 2.18
CA TRP A 109 14.31 2.50 2.74
C TRP A 109 15.05 1.63 1.73
N ALA A 110 14.61 1.60 0.47
CA ALA A 110 15.27 0.83 -0.58
C ALA A 110 16.68 1.35 -0.89
N VAL A 111 16.93 2.66 -0.78
CA VAL A 111 18.30 3.23 -0.83
C VAL A 111 19.10 2.77 0.39
N ALA A 112 18.53 2.82 1.59
CA ALA A 112 19.20 2.39 2.81
C ALA A 112 19.59 0.89 2.82
N GLU A 113 18.76 0.05 2.21
CA GLU A 113 18.97 -1.39 2.04
C GLU A 113 19.85 -1.73 0.82
N GLY A 114 20.32 -0.74 0.07
CA GLY A 114 21.15 -0.91 -1.12
C GLY A 114 20.43 -1.59 -2.30
N ILE A 115 19.10 -1.54 -2.32
CA ILE A 115 18.24 -2.07 -3.39
C ILE A 115 18.25 -1.13 -4.58
N LEU A 116 18.05 0.17 -4.31
CA LEU A 116 18.20 1.25 -5.28
C LEU A 116 19.57 1.91 -5.11
N SER A 117 20.17 2.30 -6.23
CA SER A 117 21.30 3.21 -6.23
C SER A 117 20.78 4.60 -5.84
N GLY A 118 21.33 5.19 -4.77
CA GLY A 118 21.02 6.56 -4.34
C GLY A 118 21.66 7.63 -5.23
#